data_AF-A0A7X9KY14-F1
#
_entry.id   AF-A0A7X9KY14-F1
#
_cell.length_a   1.000
_cell.length_b   1.000
_cell.length_c   1.000
_cell.angle_alpha   90.00
_cell.angle_beta   90.00
_cell.angle_gamma   90.00
#
_symmetry.space_group_name_H-M   'P 1'
#
loop_
_entity.id
_entity.type
_entity.pdbx_description
1 polymer ?
#
loop_
_entity_poly.entity_id
_entity_poly.type
_entity_poly.pdbx_seq_one_letter_code
_entity_poly.pdbx_strand_id
1 'polypeptide(L)'
;SRTSVGGYTEEIRPHDSEQFDVSDQRTLDEVVKWLMELGYIPSFCTACYREGRTGDRFMSLCKTGEIQNCCHPNALMTLTEYLVDYAKEDTKEIGFKLIEQELTKVPRPKVELIARDNVNAIKISNRRDFRF
;
A
#
# COMPACT_ATOMS: atom_id res chain seq x y z
N SER A 1 15.74 1.63 0.99
CA SER A 1 16.27 0.52 1.83
C SER A 1 17.65 0.84 2.36
N ARG A 2 18.05 0.25 3.49
CA ARG A 2 19.42 0.28 4.02
C ARG A 2 19.96 -1.16 4.05
N THR A 3 21.11 -1.40 3.44
CA THR A 3 21.68 -2.75 3.22
C THR A 3 22.87 -3.05 4.13
N SER A 4 23.23 -2.11 5.00
CA SER A 4 24.21 -2.27 6.07
C SER A 4 23.56 -2.72 7.38
N VAL A 5 24.31 -3.44 8.21
CA VAL A 5 23.85 -3.87 9.54
C VAL A 5 23.64 -2.63 10.41
N GLY A 6 22.42 -2.44 10.91
CA GLY A 6 22.07 -1.24 11.68
C GLY A 6 21.86 0.03 10.85
N GLY A 7 21.92 -0.01 9.51
CA GLY A 7 21.92 1.20 8.67
C GLY A 7 20.68 2.10 8.72
N TYR A 8 19.63 1.73 9.46
CA TYR A 8 18.46 2.58 9.75
C TYR A 8 18.63 3.46 11.00
N THR A 9 19.63 3.21 11.87
CA THR A 9 19.89 4.05 13.06
C THR A 9 20.66 5.32 12.72
N GLU A 10 21.44 5.29 11.64
CA GLU A 10 22.25 6.39 11.18
C GLU A 10 21.52 7.21 10.11
N GLU A 11 21.53 8.54 10.24
CA GLU A 11 21.00 9.45 9.21
C GLU A 11 21.83 9.34 7.92
N ILE A 12 23.16 9.34 8.08
CA ILE A 12 24.12 9.15 7.00
C ILE A 12 24.26 7.66 6.73
N ARG A 13 24.12 7.26 5.47
CA ARG A 13 24.22 5.84 5.05
C ARG A 13 25.62 5.29 5.40
N PRO A 14 25.73 4.24 6.23
CA PRO A 14 27.00 3.55 6.41
C PRO A 14 27.23 2.60 5.24
N HIS A 15 28.46 2.61 4.71
CA HIS A 15 28.88 1.85 3.52
C HIS A 15 29.87 0.71 3.84
N ASP A 16 30.32 0.62 5.09
CA ASP A 16 31.35 -0.31 5.57
C ASP A 16 30.87 -1.78 5.66
N SER A 17 29.56 -1.98 5.77
CA SER A 17 28.91 -3.27 6.00
C SER A 17 27.74 -3.54 5.04
N GLU A 18 27.64 -2.80 3.93
CA GLU A 18 26.58 -3.01 2.95
C GLU A 18 26.71 -4.40 2.29
N GLN A 19 25.59 -5.14 2.23
CA GLN A 19 25.54 -6.43 1.52
C GLN A 19 25.73 -6.25 0.00
N PHE A 20 25.27 -5.12 -0.54
CA PHE A 20 25.38 -4.71 -1.93
C PHE A 20 25.07 -3.20 -2.08
N ASP A 21 25.51 -2.63 -3.19
CA ASP A 21 25.28 -1.22 -3.54
C ASP A 21 23.81 -0.97 -3.93
N VAL A 22 23.23 0.08 -3.38
CA VAL A 22 21.86 0.50 -3.70
C VAL A 22 21.87 1.58 -4.77
N SER A 23 21.32 1.26 -5.95
CA SER A 23 21.21 2.18 -7.09
C SER A 23 20.05 3.18 -6.98
N ASP A 24 18.95 2.79 -6.31
CA ASP A 24 17.81 3.68 -6.05
C ASP A 24 17.79 4.12 -4.58
N GLN A 25 18.18 5.37 -4.35
CA GLN A 25 18.28 5.95 -3.02
C GLN A 25 17.11 6.89 -2.69
N ARG A 26 16.06 6.90 -3.52
CA ARG A 26 14.85 7.67 -3.25
C ARG A 26 14.25 7.25 -1.90
N THR A 27 13.67 8.22 -1.23
CA THR A 27 12.86 8.01 -0.05
C THR A 27 11.60 7.20 -0.39
N LEU A 28 10.97 6.59 0.62
CA LEU A 28 9.72 5.88 0.42
C LEU A 28 8.65 6.78 -0.20
N ASP A 29 8.56 8.04 0.26
CA ASP A 29 7.57 9.00 -0.22
C ASP A 29 7.78 9.36 -1.70
N GLU A 30 9.03 9.56 -2.14
CA GLU A 30 9.35 9.80 -3.54
C GLU A 30 8.99 8.61 -4.43
N VAL A 31 9.24 7.38 -4.00
CA VAL A 31 8.88 6.17 -4.75
C VAL A 31 7.36 6.02 -4.83
N VAL A 32 6.65 6.20 -3.71
CA VAL A 32 5.19 6.11 -3.66
C VAL A 32 4.55 7.17 -4.56
N LYS A 33 4.99 8.43 -4.46
CA LYS A 33 4.52 9.52 -5.31
C LYS A 33 4.75 9.23 -6.79
N TRP A 34 5.97 8.85 -7.16
CA TRP A 34 6.34 8.52 -8.55
C TRP A 34 5.47 7.40 -9.13
N LEU A 35 5.20 6.34 -8.36
CA LEU A 35 4.32 5.26 -8.81
C LEU A 35 2.89 5.74 -9.07
N MET A 36 2.36 6.62 -8.20
CA MET A 36 1.02 7.18 -8.38
C MET A 36 0.95 8.15 -9.57
N GLU A 37 2.00 8.93 -9.84
CA GLU A 37 2.09 9.78 -11.03
C GLU A 37 2.08 8.97 -12.34
N LEU A 38 2.60 7.73 -12.30
CA LEU A 38 2.51 6.78 -13.41
C LEU A 38 1.17 6.02 -13.48
N GLY A 39 0.27 6.23 -12.52
CA GLY A 39 -1.03 5.56 -12.43
C GLY A 39 -1.01 4.17 -11.79
N TYR A 40 0.07 3.79 -11.12
CA TYR A 40 0.12 2.56 -10.30
C TYR A 40 -0.42 2.82 -8.89
N ILE A 41 -0.88 1.75 -8.22
CA ILE A 41 -1.37 1.80 -6.84
C ILE A 41 -0.36 1.12 -5.91
N PRO A 42 0.47 1.88 -5.17
CA PRO A 42 1.31 1.31 -4.11
C PRO A 42 0.43 0.67 -3.02
N SER A 43 0.87 -0.46 -2.46
CA SER A 43 0.12 -1.19 -1.44
C SER A 43 1.02 -1.72 -0.34
N PHE A 44 0.52 -1.66 0.90
CA PHE A 44 1.14 -2.24 2.09
C PHE A 44 0.29 -3.40 2.65
N CYS A 45 -0.50 -4.04 1.79
CA CYS A 45 -1.45 -5.08 2.16
C CYS A 45 -0.77 -6.32 2.76
N THR A 46 -1.29 -6.76 3.90
CA THR A 46 -0.92 -8.01 4.57
C THR A 46 -2.12 -8.91 4.86
N ALA A 47 -3.27 -8.63 4.21
CA ALA A 47 -4.55 -9.30 4.46
C ALA A 47 -4.53 -10.80 4.13
N CYS A 48 -3.75 -11.25 3.15
CA CYS A 48 -3.67 -12.69 2.86
C CYS A 48 -3.12 -13.50 4.04
N TYR A 49 -2.14 -12.94 4.77
CA TYR A 49 -1.60 -13.55 5.97
C TYR A 49 -2.68 -13.66 7.07
N ARG A 50 -3.39 -12.57 7.36
CA ARG A 50 -4.42 -12.53 8.42
C ARG A 50 -5.65 -13.38 8.12
N GLU A 51 -6.05 -13.47 6.87
CA GLU A 51 -7.19 -14.27 6.42
C GLU A 51 -6.84 -15.75 6.15
N GLY A 52 -5.61 -16.18 6.47
CA GLY A 52 -5.17 -17.56 6.27
C GLY A 52 -5.12 -18.00 4.80
N ARG A 53 -5.00 -17.04 3.87
CA ARG A 53 -4.86 -17.25 2.43
C ARG A 53 -3.38 -17.46 2.10
N THR A 54 -2.88 -18.67 2.39
CA THR A 54 -1.52 -19.10 2.08
C THR A 54 -1.54 -20.39 1.27
N GLY A 55 -0.45 -20.70 0.54
CA GLY A 55 -0.33 -21.95 -0.22
C GLY A 55 -1.46 -22.18 -1.24
N ASP A 56 -2.08 -23.36 -1.16
CA ASP A 56 -3.16 -23.79 -2.05
C ASP A 56 -4.42 -22.92 -1.94
N ARG A 57 -4.71 -22.37 -0.75
CA ARG A 57 -5.86 -21.48 -0.52
C ARG A 57 -5.70 -20.15 -1.25
N PHE A 58 -4.50 -19.57 -1.20
CA PHE A 58 -4.18 -18.37 -1.98
C PHE A 58 -4.31 -18.65 -3.48
N MET A 59 -3.74 -19.75 -3.95
CA MET A 59 -3.78 -20.09 -5.38
C MET A 59 -5.20 -20.36 -5.87
N SER A 60 -6.06 -20.95 -5.03
CA SER A 60 -7.47 -21.17 -5.35
C SER A 60 -8.23 -19.85 -5.54
N LEU A 61 -7.95 -18.83 -4.73
CA LEU A 61 -8.51 -17.48 -4.89
C LEU A 61 -7.93 -16.75 -6.10
N CYS A 62 -6.63 -16.87 -6.35
CA CYS A 62 -5.94 -16.21 -7.46
C CYS A 62 -6.46 -16.73 -8.81
N LYS A 63 -6.56 -18.06 -8.95
CA LYS A 63 -6.96 -18.71 -10.21
C LYS A 63 -8.41 -18.47 -10.61
N THR A 64 -9.29 -18.10 -9.67
CA THR A 64 -10.70 -17.77 -9.98
C THR A 64 -10.87 -16.34 -10.47
N GLY A 65 -9.82 -15.50 -10.39
CA GLY A 65 -9.92 -14.06 -10.70
C GLY A 65 -10.61 -13.24 -9.61
N GLU A 66 -11.04 -13.87 -8.52
CA GLU A 66 -11.70 -13.21 -7.39
C GLU A 66 -10.73 -12.39 -6.53
N ILE A 67 -9.42 -12.61 -6.69
CA ILE A 67 -8.36 -11.87 -6.00
C ILE A 67 -8.46 -10.35 -6.20
N GLN A 68 -8.98 -9.86 -7.33
CA GLN A 68 -9.18 -8.42 -7.55
C GLN A 68 -10.19 -7.80 -6.57
N ASN A 69 -11.18 -8.58 -6.12
CA ASN A 69 -12.22 -8.12 -5.18
C ASN A 69 -11.74 -8.03 -3.74
N CYS A 70 -10.51 -8.46 -3.45
CA CYS A 70 -9.87 -8.24 -2.14
C CYS A 70 -8.57 -7.42 -2.27
N CYS A 71 -7.70 -7.72 -3.24
CA CYS A 71 -6.41 -7.05 -3.39
C CYS A 71 -6.55 -5.59 -3.79
N HIS A 72 -7.45 -5.27 -4.73
CA HIS A 72 -7.66 -3.88 -5.15
C HIS A 72 -8.17 -3.01 -3.98
N PRO A 73 -9.29 -3.34 -3.29
CA PRO A 73 -9.76 -2.51 -2.20
C PRO A 73 -8.79 -2.50 -1.00
N ASN A 74 -8.08 -3.60 -0.71
CA ASN A 74 -7.02 -3.60 0.32
C ASN A 74 -5.85 -2.68 -0.05
N ALA A 75 -5.49 -2.58 -1.34
CA ALA A 75 -4.48 -1.64 -1.80
C ALA A 75 -4.89 -0.19 -1.53
N LEU A 76 -6.14 0.16 -1.84
CA LEU A 76 -6.67 1.50 -1.58
C LEU A 76 -6.71 1.85 -0.09
N MET A 77 -7.15 0.91 0.76
CA MET A 77 -7.19 1.12 2.21
C MET A 77 -5.78 1.29 2.79
N THR A 78 -4.84 0.40 2.46
CA THR A 78 -3.47 0.49 2.99
C THR A 78 -2.67 1.66 2.43
N LEU A 79 -2.95 2.07 1.20
CA LEU A 79 -2.42 3.34 0.67
C LEU A 79 -2.99 4.53 1.45
N THR A 80 -4.30 4.53 1.74
CA THR A 80 -4.93 5.60 2.55
C THR A 80 -4.25 5.71 3.93
N GLU A 81 -3.95 4.58 4.58
CA GLU A 81 -3.22 4.57 5.86
C GLU A 81 -1.84 5.20 5.72
N TYR A 82 -1.08 4.80 4.69
CA TYR A 82 0.23 5.40 4.41
C TYR A 82 0.14 6.92 4.20
N LEU A 83 -0.85 7.37 3.41
CA LEU A 83 -1.04 8.78 3.12
C LEU A 83 -1.36 9.58 4.38
N VAL A 84 -2.21 9.06 5.26
CA VAL A 84 -2.58 9.76 6.50
C VAL A 84 -1.42 9.79 7.49
N ASP A 85 -0.71 8.67 7.64
CA ASP A 85 0.23 8.48 8.75
C ASP A 85 1.65 8.94 8.44
N TYR A 86 2.09 8.90 7.18
CA TYR A 86 3.51 9.08 6.84
C TYR A 86 3.79 10.02 5.66
N ALA A 87 2.83 10.22 4.75
CA ALA A 87 3.11 10.93 3.49
C ALA A 87 3.22 12.44 3.65
N LYS A 88 4.02 13.05 2.76
CA LYS A 88 4.07 14.50 2.58
C LYS A 88 2.80 15.01 1.90
N GLU A 89 2.56 16.31 2.00
CA GLU A 89 1.31 16.94 1.53
C GLU A 89 1.10 16.81 0.01
N ASP A 90 2.17 16.95 -0.77
CA ASP A 90 2.13 16.77 -2.22
C ASP A 90 1.83 15.31 -2.63
N THR A 91 2.36 14.35 -1.88
CA THR A 91 2.06 12.92 -2.06
C THR A 91 0.61 12.61 -1.68
N LYS A 92 0.08 13.22 -0.61
CA LYS A 92 -1.32 13.10 -0.19
C LYS A 92 -2.29 13.57 -1.26
N GLU A 93 -2.05 14.73 -1.87
CA GLU A 93 -2.94 15.30 -2.89
C GLU A 93 -3.11 14.35 -4.08
N ILE A 94 -2.00 13.85 -4.63
CA ILE A 94 -2.01 12.91 -5.75
C ILE A 94 -2.66 11.58 -5.33
N GLY A 95 -2.29 11.08 -4.15
CA GLY A 95 -2.77 9.80 -3.66
C GLY A 95 -4.28 9.76 -3.40
N PHE A 96 -4.86 10.80 -2.77
CA PHE A 96 -6.29 10.84 -2.54
C PHE A 96 -7.08 10.99 -3.85
N LYS A 97 -6.57 11.74 -4.82
CA LYS A 97 -7.18 11.81 -6.16
C LYS A 97 -7.18 10.46 -6.86
N LEU A 98 -6.06 9.72 -6.80
CA LEU A 98 -5.95 8.37 -7.34
C LEU A 98 -6.94 7.42 -6.64
N ILE A 99 -7.01 7.44 -5.31
CA ILE A 99 -7.90 6.57 -4.53
C ILE A 99 -9.38 6.77 -4.93
N GLU A 100 -9.84 8.01 -5.07
CA GLU A 100 -11.24 8.26 -5.47
C GLU A 100 -11.54 7.74 -6.88
N GLN A 101 -10.59 7.85 -7.81
CA GLN A 101 -10.73 7.31 -9.16
C GLN A 101 -10.76 5.77 -9.15
N GLU A 102 -9.85 5.13 -8.41
CA GLU A 102 -9.71 3.68 -8.36
C GLU A 102 -10.84 3.00 -7.57
N LEU A 103 -11.42 3.66 -6.56
CA LEU A 103 -12.61 3.13 -5.87
C LEU A 103 -13.75 2.83 -6.86
N THR A 104 -13.96 3.69 -7.86
CA THR A 104 -15.02 3.47 -8.88
C THR A 104 -14.75 2.28 -9.81
N LYS A 105 -13.53 1.72 -9.79
CA LYS A 105 -13.12 0.57 -10.60
C LYS A 105 -13.24 -0.76 -9.85
N VAL A 106 -13.64 -0.75 -8.58
CA VAL A 106 -13.90 -1.98 -7.82
C VAL A 106 -15.12 -2.70 -8.41
N PRO A 107 -14.99 -3.93 -8.94
CA PRO A 107 -16.05 -4.53 -9.76
C PRO A 107 -17.35 -4.84 -9.02
N ARG A 108 -17.27 -5.15 -7.72
CA ARG A 108 -18.42 -5.56 -6.90
C ARG A 108 -18.95 -4.35 -6.12
N PRO A 109 -20.19 -3.88 -6.37
CA PRO A 109 -20.73 -2.67 -5.71
C PRO A 109 -20.73 -2.74 -4.18
N LYS A 110 -20.99 -3.93 -3.61
CA LYS A 110 -20.92 -4.13 -2.16
C LYS A 110 -19.50 -3.98 -1.61
N VAL A 111 -18.50 -4.46 -2.34
CA VAL A 111 -17.09 -4.36 -1.96
C VAL A 111 -16.62 -2.91 -2.11
N GLU A 112 -17.02 -2.24 -3.19
CA GLU A 112 -16.76 -0.80 -3.38
C GLU A 112 -17.28 0.01 -2.18
N LEU A 113 -18.55 -0.19 -1.80
CA LEU A 113 -19.16 0.55 -0.69
C LEU A 113 -18.39 0.35 0.62
N ILE A 114 -18.06 -0.89 0.97
CA ILE A 114 -17.28 -1.20 2.18
C ILE A 114 -15.89 -0.56 2.10
N ALA A 115 -15.24 -0.61 0.93
CA ALA A 115 -13.92 -0.02 0.75
C ALA A 115 -13.97 1.50 0.92
N ARG A 116 -14.98 2.16 0.36
CA ARG A 116 -15.21 3.61 0.49
C ARG A 116 -15.45 4.01 1.95
N ASP A 117 -16.28 3.26 2.66
CA ASP A 117 -16.56 3.50 4.09
C ASP A 117 -15.28 3.33 4.93
N ASN A 118 -14.49 2.29 4.67
CA ASN A 118 -13.22 2.06 5.37
C ASN A 118 -12.18 3.15 5.05
N VAL A 119 -12.04 3.57 3.78
CA VAL A 119 -11.17 4.68 3.38
C VAL A 119 -11.57 5.96 4.12
N ASN A 120 -12.86 6.27 4.19
CA ASN A 120 -13.34 7.43 4.95
C ASN A 120 -13.05 7.29 6.45
N ALA A 121 -13.25 6.11 7.03
CA ALA A 121 -12.93 5.84 8.42
C ALA A 121 -11.43 6.04 8.72
N ILE A 122 -10.53 5.61 7.82
CA ILE A 122 -9.09 5.82 7.97
C ILE A 122 -8.75 7.33 7.94
N LYS A 123 -9.38 8.10 7.03
CA LYS A 123 -9.15 9.54 6.89
C LYS A 123 -9.55 10.35 8.13
N ILE A 124 -10.68 10.00 8.77
CA ILE A 124 -11.28 10.83 9.83
C ILE A 124 -11.08 10.29 11.25
N SER A 125 -10.54 9.08 11.39
CA SER A 125 -10.39 8.41 12.69
C SER A 125 -9.03 7.71 12.82
N ASN A 126 -8.76 7.18 14.01
CA ASN A 126 -7.55 6.41 14.29
C ASN A 126 -7.71 4.89 14.03
N ARG A 127 -8.74 4.48 13.27
CA ARG A 127 -8.94 3.07 12.91
C ARG A 127 -8.00 2.68 11.77
N ARG A 128 -7.32 1.53 11.92
CA ARG A 128 -6.35 0.98 10.97
C ARG A 128 -6.54 -0.53 10.81
N ASP A 129 -5.83 -1.12 9.87
CA ASP A 129 -5.79 -2.56 9.54
C ASP A 129 -7.14 -3.14 9.09
N PHE A 130 -7.92 -2.35 8.33
CA PHE A 130 -9.08 -2.86 7.61
C PHE A 130 -8.65 -3.83 6.51
N ARG A 131 -9.48 -4.84 6.24
CA ARG A 131 -9.15 -5.88 5.27
C ARG A 131 -10.38 -6.59 4.71
N PHE A 132 -10.21 -7.09 3.49
CA PHE A 132 -11.02 -8.09 2.78
C PHE A 132 -10.23 -9.37 2.58
#